data_AF-A0A9E0INA0-F1
#
_entry.id   AF-A0A9E0INA0-F1
#
_cell.length_a   1.000
_cell.length_b   1.000
_cell.length_c   1.000
_cell.angle_alpha   90.00
_cell.angle_beta   90.00
_cell.angle_gamma   90.00
#
_symmetry.space_group_name_H-M   'P 1'
#
loop_
_entity.id
_entity.type
_entity.pdbx_description
1 polymer ?
#
loop_
_entity_poly.entity_id
_entity_poly.type
_entity_poly.pdbx_seq_one_letter_code
_entity_poly.pdbx_strand_id
1 'polypeptide(L)'
;MRCQIRPFWLLASTLALAAPLAACGSSEADASASADKAPSPRQAARAAVAAGALLLDVRSAEEFAAGHLPGARNLPVDQVAARIDEVPTDRPLVVYCRSGRRSASASATLRARGLEVIDLGPMSAW
;
A
#
# COMPACT_ATOMS: atom_id res chain seq x y z
N MET A 1 -28.51 -51.05 4.88
CA MET A 1 -29.06 -51.83 6.01
C MET A 1 -29.00 -50.97 7.25
N ARG A 2 -30.15 -50.78 7.91
CA ARG A 2 -30.34 -49.97 9.12
C ARG A 2 -29.59 -50.59 10.30
N CYS A 3 -28.96 -49.76 11.13
CA CYS A 3 -28.91 -50.02 12.57
C CYS A 3 -29.23 -48.69 13.27
N GLN A 4 -30.50 -48.57 13.66
CA GLN A 4 -30.94 -47.63 14.68
C GLN A 4 -30.74 -48.27 16.06
N ILE A 5 -30.80 -47.43 17.11
CA ILE A 5 -31.27 -47.65 18.50
C ILE A 5 -30.21 -47.14 19.49
N ARG A 6 -30.42 -46.19 20.43
CA ARG A 6 -31.59 -45.39 20.85
C ARG A 6 -31.14 -44.28 21.87
N PRO A 7 -32.05 -43.41 22.37
CA PRO A 7 -31.81 -42.04 22.82
C PRO A 7 -31.75 -41.85 24.35
N PHE A 8 -31.34 -40.65 24.78
CA PHE A 8 -31.57 -40.15 26.15
C PHE A 8 -32.02 -38.68 26.00
N TRP A 9 -33.33 -38.43 26.02
CA TRP A 9 -33.97 -37.74 27.15
C TRP A 9 -33.20 -36.46 27.53
N LEU A 10 -33.66 -35.32 27.00
CA LEU A 10 -34.51 -34.39 27.75
C LEU A 10 -33.73 -33.69 28.85
N LEU A 11 -33.36 -32.44 28.60
CA LEU A 11 -33.57 -31.34 29.54
C LEU A 11 -33.66 -30.04 28.75
N ALA A 12 -34.90 -29.67 28.45
CA ALA A 12 -35.27 -28.30 28.18
C ALA A 12 -34.99 -27.47 29.44
N SER A 13 -34.34 -26.32 29.28
CA SER A 13 -34.50 -25.23 30.24
C SER A 13 -34.56 -23.90 29.49
N THR A 14 -35.64 -23.24 29.82
CA THR A 14 -36.24 -22.04 29.30
C THR A 14 -35.44 -20.78 29.59
N LEU A 15 -35.37 -19.91 28.57
CA LEU A 15 -35.72 -18.50 28.64
C LEU A 15 -34.79 -17.55 29.44
N ALA A 16 -34.00 -16.76 28.71
CA ALA A 16 -33.81 -15.35 29.03
C ALA A 16 -33.56 -14.54 27.75
N LEU A 17 -34.50 -13.65 27.47
CA LEU A 17 -34.58 -12.69 26.37
C LEU A 17 -33.85 -11.41 26.80
N ALA A 18 -32.83 -10.97 26.05
CA ALA A 18 -32.33 -9.57 26.07
C ALA A 18 -31.48 -9.28 24.82
N ALA A 19 -32.08 -8.60 23.84
CA ALA A 19 -31.41 -7.66 22.95
C ALA A 19 -31.58 -6.24 23.57
N PRO A 20 -30.89 -5.15 23.15
CA PRO A 20 -30.04 -4.97 21.97
C PRO A 20 -28.70 -4.25 22.29
N LEU A 21 -27.82 -4.10 21.29
CA LEU A 21 -27.20 -2.82 20.90
C LEU A 21 -26.34 -3.08 19.65
N ALA A 22 -26.74 -2.45 18.55
CA ALA A 22 -25.98 -2.38 17.33
C ALA A 22 -24.62 -1.71 17.61
N ALA A 23 -23.53 -2.47 17.46
CA ALA A 23 -22.23 -1.88 17.18
C ALA A 23 -22.17 -1.58 15.68
N CYS A 24 -22.42 -0.31 15.35
CA CYS A 24 -22.19 0.25 14.03
C CYS A 24 -20.86 1.02 14.08
N GLY A 25 -19.89 0.64 13.24
CA GLY A 25 -18.63 1.36 12.98
C GLY A 25 -17.44 0.91 13.86
N SER A 26 -16.21 0.71 13.37
CA SER A 26 -15.62 1.15 12.11
C SER A 26 -14.33 0.37 11.78
N SER A 27 -14.15 0.11 10.49
CA SER A 27 -12.86 -0.05 9.79
C SER A 27 -12.02 -1.31 10.07
N GLU A 28 -12.38 -2.40 9.39
CA GLU A 28 -11.36 -3.19 8.70
C GLU A 28 -11.43 -2.81 7.23
N ALA A 29 -10.78 -1.69 6.91
CA ALA A 29 -10.38 -1.41 5.54
C ALA A 29 -9.40 -2.52 5.10
N ASP A 30 -9.52 -2.89 3.82
CA ASP A 30 -8.67 -3.81 3.07
C ASP A 30 -9.03 -5.31 3.09
N ALA A 31 -10.34 -5.61 3.02
CA ALA A 31 -10.80 -6.81 2.34
C ALA A 31 -10.90 -6.60 0.80
N SER A 32 -9.80 -6.83 0.08
CA SER A 32 -9.87 -7.40 -1.28
C SER A 32 -8.53 -8.04 -1.68
N ALA A 33 -8.19 -9.11 -0.96
CA ALA A 33 -7.27 -10.10 -1.49
C ALA A 33 -7.96 -10.84 -2.65
N SER A 34 -7.79 -10.33 -3.88
CA SER A 34 -7.95 -11.15 -5.08
C SER A 34 -6.67 -11.94 -5.26
N ALA A 35 -6.59 -13.09 -4.59
CA ALA A 35 -5.53 -14.07 -4.80
C ALA A 35 -5.51 -14.46 -6.29
N ASP A 36 -4.32 -14.46 -6.88
CA ASP A 36 -3.94 -14.71 -8.30
C ASP A 36 -3.58 -13.50 -9.17
N LYS A 37 -3.71 -12.26 -8.68
CA LYS A 37 -3.17 -11.08 -9.39
C LYS A 37 -2.02 -10.45 -8.61
N ALA A 38 -0.86 -10.29 -9.25
CA ALA A 38 0.23 -9.49 -8.71
C ALA A 38 -0.30 -8.13 -8.26
N PRO A 39 0.14 -7.60 -7.09
CA PRO A 39 -0.39 -6.36 -6.56
C PRO A 39 -0.23 -5.24 -7.59
N SER A 40 -1.26 -4.41 -7.73
CA SER A 40 -1.15 -3.24 -8.61
C SER A 40 -0.01 -2.32 -8.14
N PRO A 41 0.64 -1.55 -9.02
CA PRO A 41 1.71 -0.62 -8.62
C PRO A 41 1.31 0.30 -7.46
N ARG A 42 0.05 0.74 -7.42
CA ARG A 42 -0.54 1.50 -6.30
C ARG A 42 -0.51 0.71 -4.99
N GLN A 43 -0.97 -0.53 -5.00
CA GLN A 43 -1.00 -1.38 -3.80
C GLN A 43 0.43 -1.68 -3.30
N ALA A 44 1.34 -2.01 -4.22
CA ALA A 44 2.74 -2.25 -3.89
C ALA A 44 3.40 -1.00 -3.29
N ALA A 45 3.17 0.17 -3.87
CA ALA A 45 3.68 1.44 -3.36
C ALA A 45 3.15 1.76 -1.96
N ARG A 46 1.84 1.62 -1.72
CA ARG A 46 1.25 1.86 -0.39
C ARG A 46 1.77 0.88 0.65
N ALA A 47 1.85 -0.41 0.32
CA ALA A 47 2.40 -1.43 1.21
C ALA A 47 3.88 -1.16 1.53
N ALA A 48 4.67 -0.78 0.53
CA ALA A 48 6.07 -0.44 0.73
C ALA A 48 6.25 0.79 1.64
N VAL A 49 5.47 1.86 1.44
CA VAL A 49 5.53 3.04 2.31
C VAL A 49 5.08 2.69 3.74
N ALA A 50 4.04 1.86 3.91
CA ALA A 50 3.64 1.36 5.23
C ALA A 50 4.74 0.52 5.91
N ALA A 51 5.57 -0.17 5.12
CA ALA A 51 6.73 -0.93 5.59
C ALA A 51 8.01 -0.07 5.77
N GLY A 52 7.96 1.24 5.53
CA GLY A 52 9.08 2.16 5.75
C GLY A 52 9.86 2.57 4.48
N ALA A 53 9.34 2.28 3.28
CA ALA A 53 9.91 2.78 2.03
C ALA A 53 9.92 4.31 1.99
N LEU A 54 10.95 4.89 1.38
CA LEU A 54 11.02 6.33 1.15
C LEU A 54 10.22 6.69 -0.09
N LEU A 55 9.28 7.62 0.07
CA LEU A 55 8.52 8.18 -1.03
C LEU A 55 9.33 9.33 -1.68
N LEU A 56 9.54 9.27 -2.99
CA LEU A 56 10.40 10.18 -3.75
C LEU A 56 9.61 10.90 -4.84
N ASP A 57 9.53 12.22 -4.74
CA ASP A 57 8.91 13.09 -5.73
C ASP A 57 9.97 13.59 -6.71
N VAL A 58 9.88 13.19 -7.98
CA VAL A 58 10.84 13.59 -9.03
C VAL A 58 10.39 14.79 -9.86
N ARG A 59 9.38 15.53 -9.39
CA ARG A 59 8.96 16.81 -9.98
C ARG A 59 9.92 17.94 -9.59
N SER A 60 9.71 19.12 -10.17
CA SER A 60 10.48 20.30 -9.79
C SER A 60 10.22 20.69 -8.34
N ALA A 61 11.15 21.45 -7.75
CA ALA A 61 11.02 21.94 -6.39
C ALA A 61 9.79 22.85 -6.21
N GLU A 62 9.41 23.63 -7.24
CA GLU A 62 8.21 24.47 -7.18
C GLU A 62 6.93 23.63 -7.16
N GLU A 63 6.85 22.57 -7.98
CA GLU A 63 5.72 21.63 -7.98
C GLU A 63 5.60 20.91 -6.62
N PHE A 64 6.73 20.58 -6.00
CA PHE A 64 6.76 19.97 -4.67
C PHE A 64 6.31 20.94 -3.58
N ALA A 65 6.80 22.18 -3.61
CA ALA A 65 6.41 23.22 -2.65
C ALA A 65 4.92 23.60 -2.75
N ALA A 66 4.34 23.54 -3.95
CA ALA A 66 2.91 23.77 -4.16
C ALA A 66 2.02 22.67 -3.56
N GLY A 67 2.57 21.47 -3.32
CA GLY A 67 1.85 20.35 -2.73
C GLY A 67 2.44 19.00 -3.15
N HIS A 68 2.67 18.12 -2.19
CA HIS A 68 3.27 16.81 -2.37
C HIS A 68 2.66 15.78 -1.42
N LEU A 69 2.99 14.51 -1.64
CA LEU A 69 2.53 13.40 -0.80
C LEU A 69 3.21 13.46 0.58
N PRO A 70 2.50 13.20 1.68
CA PRO A 70 3.07 13.29 3.02
C PRO A 70 4.23 12.30 3.20
N GLY A 71 5.34 12.78 3.76
CA GLY A 71 6.56 11.99 3.92
C GLY A 71 7.38 11.83 2.65
N ALA A 72 6.98 12.44 1.53
CA ALA A 72 7.78 12.44 0.31
C ALA A 72 9.01 13.35 0.45
N ARG A 73 10.11 12.93 -0.17
CA ARG A 73 11.30 13.75 -0.37
C ARG A 73 11.40 14.18 -1.83
N ASN A 74 11.77 15.43 -2.09
CA ASN A 74 11.95 15.90 -3.46
C ASN A 74 13.36 15.58 -3.97
N LEU A 75 13.44 15.00 -5.16
CA LEU A 75 14.67 14.88 -5.94
C LEU A 75 14.32 15.02 -7.44
N PRO A 76 14.41 16.24 -8.00
CA PRO A 76 14.05 16.49 -9.39
C PRO A 76 14.75 15.54 -10.37
N VAL A 77 14.04 15.09 -11.41
CA VAL A 77 14.54 14.07 -12.36
C VAL A 77 15.89 14.43 -13.00
N ASP A 78 16.14 15.72 -13.23
CA ASP A 78 17.37 16.31 -13.75
C ASP A 78 18.56 16.18 -12.78
N GLN A 79 18.28 16.06 -11.47
CA GLN A 79 19.30 15.94 -10.42
C GLN A 79 19.48 14.51 -9.93
N VAL A 80 18.58 13.58 -10.27
CA VAL A 80 18.64 12.17 -9.82
C VAL A 80 19.99 11.53 -10.10
N ALA A 81 20.56 11.75 -11.30
CA ALA A 81 21.84 11.16 -11.66
C ALA A 81 23.03 11.77 -10.90
N ALA A 82 22.95 13.05 -10.54
CA ALA A 82 24.03 13.80 -9.87
C ALA A 82 24.01 13.66 -8.35
N ARG A 83 22.82 13.45 -7.76
CA ARG A 83 22.59 13.42 -6.31
C ARG A 83 22.14 12.05 -5.82
N ILE A 84 22.48 10.99 -6.56
CA ILE A 84 22.07 9.63 -6.24
C ILE A 84 22.62 9.16 -4.89
N ASP A 85 23.78 9.68 -4.50
CA ASP A 85 24.45 9.35 -3.23
C ASP A 85 23.65 9.83 -2.00
N GLU A 86 22.71 10.75 -2.19
CA GLU A 86 21.81 11.18 -1.13
C GLU A 86 20.62 10.22 -0.94
N VAL A 87 20.40 9.29 -1.86
CA VAL A 87 19.26 8.38 -1.82
C VAL A 87 19.62 7.19 -0.94
N PRO A 88 18.77 6.85 0.06
CA PRO A 88 19.05 5.73 0.95
C PRO A 88 19.10 4.41 0.16
N THR A 89 20.11 3.60 0.48
CA THR A 89 20.31 2.25 -0.06
C THR A 89 19.82 1.16 0.92
N ASP A 90 19.46 1.53 2.16
CA ASP A 90 19.01 0.64 3.24
C ASP A 90 17.52 0.27 3.16
N ARG A 91 16.75 0.93 2.29
CA ARG A 91 15.30 0.77 2.19
C ARG A 91 14.80 0.93 0.75
N PRO A 92 13.66 0.31 0.41
CA PRO A 92 13.05 0.49 -0.90
C PRO A 92 12.58 1.93 -1.13
N LEU A 93 12.53 2.30 -2.41
CA LEU A 93 12.13 3.62 -2.87
C LEU A 93 10.81 3.52 -3.64
N VAL A 94 9.88 4.42 -3.34
CA VAL A 94 8.66 4.60 -4.13
C VAL A 94 8.76 5.92 -4.88
N VAL A 95 8.84 5.86 -6.21
CA VAL A 95 9.07 7.04 -7.04
C VAL A 95 7.79 7.43 -7.77
N TYR A 96 7.46 8.71 -7.77
CA TYR A 96 6.29 9.23 -8.46
C TYR A 96 6.55 10.61 -9.08
N CYS A 97 5.70 10.98 -10.04
CA CYS A 97 5.72 12.32 -10.60
C CYS A 97 4.30 12.78 -10.95
N ARG A 98 4.14 13.83 -11.77
CA ARG A 98 2.80 14.30 -12.16
C ARG A 98 2.04 13.31 -13.05
N SER A 99 2.70 12.73 -14.06
CA SER A 99 2.05 11.95 -15.14
C SER A 99 2.63 10.55 -15.39
N GLY A 100 3.66 10.14 -14.65
CA GLY A 100 4.37 8.86 -14.80
C GLY A 100 5.62 8.87 -15.68
N ARG A 101 5.76 9.81 -16.63
CA ARG A 101 6.93 9.81 -17.55
C ARG A 101 8.27 10.08 -16.85
N ARG A 102 8.29 11.03 -15.93
CA ARG A 102 9.50 11.41 -15.19
C ARG A 102 9.89 10.34 -14.17
N SER A 103 8.90 9.70 -13.51
CA SER A 103 9.14 8.62 -12.55
C SER A 103 9.64 7.35 -13.24
N ALA A 104 9.16 7.03 -14.44
CA ALA A 104 9.70 5.94 -15.26
C ALA A 104 11.18 6.16 -15.61
N SER A 105 11.55 7.39 -16.03
CA SER A 105 12.94 7.73 -16.31
C SER A 105 13.82 7.65 -15.06
N ALA A 106 13.38 8.26 -13.95
CA ALA A 106 14.12 8.26 -12.70
C ALA A 106 14.28 6.84 -12.13
N SER A 107 13.22 6.02 -12.16
CA SER A 107 13.28 4.63 -11.69
C SER A 107 14.23 3.78 -12.52
N ALA A 108 14.32 3.99 -13.84
CA ALA A 108 15.32 3.33 -14.67
C ALA A 108 16.76 3.71 -14.25
N THR A 109 17.03 5.00 -14.01
CA THR A 109 18.35 5.46 -13.54
C THR A 109 18.71 4.89 -12.16
N LEU A 110 17.76 4.88 -11.23
CA LEU A 110 17.97 4.35 -9.88
C LEU A 110 18.17 2.83 -9.88
N ARG A 111 17.38 2.08 -10.67
CA ARG A 111 17.54 0.62 -10.81
C ARG A 111 18.86 0.24 -11.47
N ALA A 112 19.33 1.02 -12.45
CA ALA A 112 20.64 0.81 -13.06
C ALA A 112 21.80 0.92 -12.06
N ARG A 113 21.54 1.49 -10.88
CA ARG A 113 22.49 1.69 -9.79
C ARG A 113 22.30 0.68 -8.66
N GLY A 114 21.44 -0.32 -8.86
CA GLY A 114 21.20 -1.41 -7.92
C GLY A 114 20.18 -1.07 -6.82
N LEU A 115 19.50 0.07 -6.91
CA LEU A 115 18.48 0.45 -5.92
C LEU A 115 17.17 -0.28 -6.18
N GLU A 116 16.51 -0.71 -5.11
CA GLU A 116 15.17 -1.26 -5.17
C GLU A 116 14.14 -0.13 -5.31
N VAL A 117 13.44 -0.11 -6.45
CA VAL A 117 12.52 0.98 -6.80
C VAL A 117 11.18 0.46 -7.28
N ILE A 118 10.11 0.97 -6.67
CA ILE A 118 8.72 0.82 -7.10
C ILE A 118 8.31 2.12 -7.80
N ASP A 119 7.92 2.03 -9.07
CA ASP A 119 7.38 3.18 -9.80
C ASP A 119 5.88 3.26 -9.58
N LEU A 120 5.42 4.27 -8.86
CA LEU A 120 3.99 4.56 -8.65
C LEU A 120 3.37 5.17 -9.93
N GLY A 121 4.18 5.83 -10.75
CA GLY A 121 3.71 6.57 -11.93
C GLY A 121 3.20 7.98 -11.57
N PRO A 122 1.95 8.33 -11.95
CA PRO A 122 1.39 9.65 -11.66
C PRO A 122 0.99 9.78 -10.18
N MET A 123 1.05 11.00 -9.64
CA MET A 123 0.60 11.31 -8.27
C MET A 123 -0.88 10.98 -8.06
N SER A 124 -1.71 11.05 -9.10
CA SER A 124 -3.12 10.61 -9.05
C SER A 124 -3.28 9.10 -8.83
N ALA A 125 -2.20 8.32 -8.97
CA ALA A 125 -2.19 6.91 -8.63
C ALA A 125 -1.93 6.66 -7.13
N TRP A 126 -1.63 7.69 -6.32
CA TRP A 126 -1.52 7.55 -4.86
C TRP A 126 -2.88 7.33 -4.21
#